data_AF-A0A1Q6XFF2-F1
#
_entry.id   AF-A0A1Q6XFF2-F1
#
_cell.length_a   1.000
_cell.length_b   1.000
_cell.length_c   1.000
_cell.angle_alpha   90.00
_cell.angle_beta   90.00
_cell.angle_gamma   90.00
#
_symmetry.space_group_name_H-M   'P 1'
#
loop_
_entity.id
_entity.type
_entity.pdbx_description
1 polymer ?
#
loop_
_entity_poly.entity_id
_entity_poly.type
_entity_poly.pdbx_seq_one_letter_code
_entity_poly.pdbx_strand_id
1 'polypeptide(L)' 'MEGPAAEEAERRLEELERGPTADEPEQRLAVFGSTDDDSEPHFLGWRDEVDPDELFESGRAWGLKVMRRSAA' A
#
# COMPACT_ATOMS: atom_id res chain seq x y z
N MET A 1 -34.09 7.99 -35.63
CA MET A 1 -33.60 8.43 -34.32
C MET A 1 -33.29 7.16 -33.57
N GLU A 2 -32.06 7.09 -33.09
CA GLU A 2 -31.22 5.97 -32.66
C GLU A 2 -31.89 4.65 -32.20
N GLY A 3 -31.37 3.53 -32.69
CA GLY A 3 -31.74 2.18 -32.25
C GLY A 3 -30.77 1.63 -31.19
N PRO A 4 -31.08 0.48 -30.56
CA PRO A 4 -30.41 -0.07 -29.36
C PRO A 4 -28.90 -0.38 -29.51
N ALA A 5 -28.35 -0.26 -30.72
CA ALA A 5 -26.91 -0.34 -30.97
C ALA A 5 -26.15 0.95 -30.61
N ALA A 6 -26.85 2.10 -30.57
CA ALA A 6 -26.27 3.37 -30.15
C ALA A 6 -26.05 3.42 -28.63
N GLU A 7 -27.04 2.95 -27.85
CA GLU A 7 -26.95 2.92 -26.38
C GLU A 7 -25.84 1.98 -25.85
N GLU A 8 -25.59 0.83 -26.51
CA GLU A 8 -24.48 -0.07 -26.13
C GLU A 8 -23.10 0.51 -26.46
N ALA A 9 -22.99 1.36 -27.49
CA ALA A 9 -21.74 2.03 -27.84
C ALA A 9 -21.38 3.13 -26.81
N GLU A 10 -22.37 3.85 -26.30
CA GLU A 10 -22.20 4.87 -25.25
C GLU A 10 -21.76 4.24 -23.92
N ARG A 11 -22.37 3.12 -23.52
CA ARG A 11 -21.98 2.37 -22.31
C ARG A 11 -20.51 1.93 -22.35
N ARG A 12 -20.03 1.49 -23.51
CA ARG A 12 -18.65 1.02 -23.70
C ARG A 12 -17.63 2.17 -23.65
N LEU A 13 -18.04 3.40 -23.92
CA LEU A 13 -17.20 4.60 -23.83
C LEU A 13 -17.05 5.07 -22.38
N GLU A 14 -18.11 5.01 -21.56
CA GLU A 14 -18.04 5.36 -20.13
C GLU A 14 -17.10 4.46 -19.31
N GLU A 15 -16.97 3.17 -19.67
CA GLU A 15 -16.02 2.26 -19.02
C GLU A 15 -14.55 2.60 -19.33
N LEU A 16 -14.28 3.24 -20.47
CA LEU A 16 -12.93 3.64 -20.89
C LEU A 16 -12.53 5.03 -20.34
N GLU A 17 -13.51 5.90 -20.10
CA GLU A 17 -13.28 7.25 -19.53
C GLU A 17 -12.89 7.20 -18.05
N ARG A 18 -13.28 6.13 -17.34
CA ARG A 18 -12.76 5.80 -16.00
C ARG A 18 -11.37 5.18 -16.08
N GLY A 19 -10.47 5.80 -16.85
CA GLY A 19 -9.06 5.42 -16.98
C GLY A 19 -8.47 5.00 -15.63
N PRO A 20 -7.46 4.10 -15.63
CA PRO A 20 -6.97 3.40 -14.45
C PRO A 20 -6.90 4.39 -13.29
N THR A 21 -7.70 4.14 -12.25
CA THR A 21 -7.90 5.01 -11.10
C THR A 21 -6.59 5.68 -10.77
N ALA A 22 -6.56 7.01 -10.91
CA ALA A 22 -5.39 7.84 -10.71
C ALA A 22 -4.60 7.36 -9.50
N ASP A 23 -3.37 6.92 -9.73
CA ASP A 23 -2.27 6.86 -8.76
C ASP A 23 -2.76 6.61 -7.33
N GLU A 24 -3.32 5.42 -7.06
CA GLU A 24 -3.55 5.04 -5.67
C GLU A 24 -2.19 5.13 -4.98
N PRO A 25 -2.01 6.01 -3.97
CA PRO A 25 -0.68 6.28 -3.42
C PRO A 25 -0.11 4.95 -2.99
N GLU A 26 1.06 4.59 -3.53
CA GLU A 26 1.63 3.25 -3.43
C GLU A 26 1.49 2.76 -1.99
N GLN A 27 0.53 1.84 -1.77
CA GLN A 27 0.21 1.37 -0.43
C GLN A 27 1.32 0.40 -0.02
N ARG A 28 2.33 0.92 0.67
CA ARG A 28 3.48 0.16 1.13
C ARG A 28 3.24 -0.41 2.53
N LEU A 29 3.94 -1.49 2.84
CA LEU A 29 3.88 -2.11 4.16
C LEU A 29 4.95 -1.49 5.06
N ALA A 30 4.53 -0.73 6.06
CA ALA A 30 5.41 -0.13 7.06
C ALA A 30 5.66 -1.09 8.22
N VAL A 31 6.92 -1.23 8.64
CA VAL A 31 7.35 -1.99 9.81
C VAL A 31 7.55 -1.03 10.97
N PHE A 32 6.88 -1.32 12.08
CA PHE A 32 7.02 -0.61 13.34
C PHE A 32 7.55 -1.57 14.41
N GLY A 33 8.27 -1.05 15.38
CA GLY A 33 8.76 -1.82 16.52
C GLY A 33 9.58 -0.97 17.46
N SER A 34 10.12 -1.62 18.47
CA SER A 34 11.00 -0.99 19.47
C SER A 34 12.42 -1.53 19.30
N THR A 35 13.41 -0.70 19.60
CA THR A 35 14.84 -0.99 19.47
C THR A 35 15.56 -0.67 20.78
N ASP A 36 16.85 -1.01 20.87
CA ASP A 36 17.68 -0.68 22.04
C ASP A 36 17.78 0.83 22.29
N ASP A 37 17.76 1.62 21.21
CA ASP A 37 17.84 3.08 21.28
C ASP A 37 16.50 3.71 21.69
N ASP A 38 15.39 3.16 21.19
CA ASP A 38 14.04 3.64 21.47
C ASP A 38 13.08 2.49 21.81
N SER A 39 12.75 2.41 23.10
CA SER A 39 11.89 1.37 23.66
C SER A 39 10.41 1.54 23.32
N GLU A 40 9.99 2.65 22.71
CA GLU A 40 8.63 2.85 22.25
C GLU A 40 8.46 2.32 20.81
N PRO A 41 7.23 1.98 20.37
CA PRO A 41 7.02 1.50 19.02
C PRO A 41 7.14 2.65 18.00
N HIS A 42 8.21 2.66 17.23
CA HIS A 42 8.48 3.65 16.18
C HIS A 42 8.63 2.99 14.80
N PHE A 43 8.65 3.82 13.76
CA PHE A 43 8.80 3.34 12.38
C PHE A 43 10.25 2.90 12.14
N LEU A 44 10.43 1.63 11.77
CA LEU A 44 11.74 1.04 11.50
C LEU A 44 12.09 1.05 10.02
N GLY A 45 11.10 1.10 9.14
CA GLY A 45 11.29 1.10 7.69
C GLY A 45 10.12 0.45 6.94
N TRP A 46 10.22 0.41 5.62
CA TRP A 46 9.26 -0.31 4.77
C TRP A 46 9.66 -1.77 4.64
N ARG A 47 8.70 -2.70 4.58
CA ARG A 47 8.96 -4.16 4.50
C ARG A 47 9.74 -4.57 3.24
N ASP A 48 9.75 -3.75 2.20
CA ASP A 48 10.58 -3.95 1.01
C ASP A 48 12.06 -3.58 1.24
N GLU A 49 12.34 -2.77 2.27
CA GLU A 49 13.67 -2.26 2.60
C GLU A 49 14.24 -2.90 3.87
N VAL A 50 13.38 -3.28 4.82
CA VAL A 50 13.74 -3.94 6.07
C VAL A 50 12.94 -5.23 6.24
N ASP A 51 13.63 -6.32 6.57
CA ASP A 51 12.98 -7.59 6.87
C ASP A 51 12.64 -7.66 8.37
N PRO A 52 11.35 -7.72 8.76
CA PRO A 52 10.98 -7.77 10.17
C PRO A 52 11.36 -9.09 10.83
N ASP A 53 11.38 -10.21 10.11
CA ASP A 53 11.82 -11.48 10.69
C ASP A 53 13.32 -11.41 11.02
N GLU A 54 14.16 -10.91 10.10
CA GLU A 54 15.59 -10.70 10.37
C GLU A 54 15.83 -9.74 11.55
N LEU A 55 15.08 -8.64 11.62
CA LEU A 55 15.18 -7.67 12.73
C LEU A 55 14.87 -8.31 14.09
N PHE A 56 13.90 -9.22 14.13
CA PHE A 56 13.53 -9.95 15.33
C PHE A 56 14.56 -11.05 15.68
N GLU A 57 14.96 -11.86 14.70
CA GLU A 57 15.93 -12.95 14.88
C GLU A 57 17.30 -12.43 15.32
N SER A 58 17.72 -11.28 14.78
CA SER A 58 18.96 -10.61 15.18
C SER A 58 18.87 -9.91 16.54
N GLY A 59 17.68 -9.81 17.13
CA GLY A 59 17.43 -9.12 18.39
C GLY A 59 17.58 -7.59 18.31
N ARG A 60 17.62 -7.02 17.09
CA ARG A 60 17.74 -5.56 16.88
C ARG A 60 16.44 -4.82 17.12
N ALA A 61 15.30 -5.51 16.97
CA ALA A 61 14.01 -4.95 17.27
C ALA A 61 13.04 -5.99 17.85
N TRP A 62 12.06 -5.51 18.61
CA TRP A 62 11.01 -6.33 19.23
C TRP A 62 9.65 -5.64 19.13
N GLY A 63 8.58 -6.41 19.42
CA GLY A 63 7.20 -5.89 19.36
C GLY A 63 6.78 -5.48 17.95
N LEU A 64 7.32 -6.15 16.92
CA LEU A 64 7.16 -5.75 15.52
C LEU A 64 5.70 -5.79 15.04
N LYS A 65 5.29 -4.76 14.28
CA LYS A 65 3.97 -4.65 13.64
C LYS A 65 4.11 -4.19 12.20
N VAL A 66 3.45 -4.89 11.29
CA VAL A 66 3.40 -4.51 9.88
C VAL A 66 2.02 -3.94 9.56
N MET A 67 1.97 -2.72 9.03
CA MET A 67 0.72 -2.04 8.69
C MET A 67 0.79 -1.43 7.28
N ARG A 68 -0.33 -1.47 6.55
CA ARG A 68 -0.43 -0.76 5.26
C ARG A 68 -0.48 0.74 5.50
N ARG A 69 0.39 1.48 4.82
CA ARG A 69 0.45 2.94 4.85
C ARG A 69 0.66 3.43 3.43
N SER A 70 0.02 4.55 3.09
CA SER A 70 0.34 5.28 1.88
C SER A 70 1.75 5.85 2.01
N ALA A 71 2.64 5.50 1.08
CA ALA A 71 3.87 6.26 0.90
C ALA A 71 3.48 7.54 0.16
N ALA A 72 3.54 8.66 0.87
CA ALA A 72 3.19 9.98 0.34
C ALA A 72 4.39 10.65 -0.34
#